data_AF-A0A1V8TL70-F1
#
_entry.id   AF-A0A1V8TL70-F1
#
_cell.length_a   1.000
_cell.length_b   1.000
_cell.length_c   1.000
_cell.angle_alpha   90.00
_cell.angle_beta   90.00
_cell.angle_gamma   90.00
#
_symmetry.space_group_name_H-M   'P 1'
#
loop_
_entity.id
_entity.type
_entity.pdbx_description
1 polymer ?
#
loop_
_entity_poly.entity_id
_entity_poly.type
_entity_poly.pdbx_seq_one_letter_code
_entity_poly.pdbx_strand_id
1 'polypeptide(L)'
;MDGMEMTGTPWLPAGPPMLHAYREYECSQNTTAECDYYQEYWHFWYESDHRFALPTVALFTTTIILFALAHFFQRLAPRSVQDTSIVRRKTALYRFLSYRSFRLPALNWNSAPLGVLLLGLVGTTFFLCMTLIPQPYYWPESATLNYWGGSPPIATRSGWLSLGCMPFVFLTAGKSNFITALTGVSHEKLQVYHRWISYVFFVTALVHTFPFIVYNIKTGQMVMQWMTNFDYWTGVVALIAQAYLTFASMGPLRNISYEWFKFSHFVAALVFMVFLF
;
A
#
# COMPACT_ATOMS: atom_id res chain seq x y z
N MET A 1 -1.16 -11.66 -39.41
CA MET A 1 0.14 -10.97 -39.39
C MET A 1 -0.06 -9.68 -40.14
N ASP A 2 -0.63 -8.68 -39.48
CA ASP A 2 -0.71 -7.31 -39.99
C ASP A 2 -0.11 -6.40 -38.92
N GLY A 3 0.77 -5.51 -39.37
CA GLY A 3 1.77 -4.80 -38.57
C GLY A 3 1.19 -3.98 -37.42
N MET A 4 1.67 -4.26 -36.22
CA MET A 4 1.65 -3.29 -35.13
C MET A 4 2.69 -2.21 -35.49
N GLU A 5 2.24 -1.09 -36.06
CA GLU A 5 3.08 0.10 -36.20
C GLU A 5 3.55 0.51 -34.80
N MET A 6 4.82 0.23 -34.51
CA MET A 6 5.51 0.68 -33.31
C MET A 6 5.73 2.18 -33.44
N THR A 7 4.72 2.98 -33.07
CA THR A 7 4.76 4.45 -33.08
C THR A 7 5.63 5.03 -31.95
N GLY A 8 6.27 4.17 -31.16
CA GLY A 8 7.09 4.54 -30.02
C GLY A 8 8.60 4.65 -30.30
N THR A 9 9.32 5.26 -29.35
CA THR A 9 10.78 5.27 -29.33
C THR A 9 11.34 3.88 -28.97
N PRO A 10 12.63 3.56 -29.25
CA PRO A 10 13.22 2.26 -28.91
C PRO A 10 13.10 1.87 -27.42
N TRP A 11 13.01 2.85 -26.52
CA TRP A 11 12.86 2.69 -25.07
C TRP A 11 11.41 2.83 -24.57
N LEU A 12 10.47 3.23 -25.43
CA LEU A 12 9.02 3.28 -25.15
C LEU A 12 8.28 2.84 -26.41
N PRO A 13 8.29 1.53 -26.74
CA PRO A 13 7.84 1.06 -28.04
C PRO A 13 6.33 1.24 -28.27
N ALA A 14 5.56 1.29 -27.18
CA ALA A 14 4.13 1.56 -27.16
C ALA A 14 3.78 3.07 -27.19
N GLY A 15 4.77 3.95 -27.28
CA GLY A 15 4.57 5.40 -27.21
C GLY A 15 4.32 5.91 -25.77
N PRO A 16 4.17 7.24 -25.59
CA PRO A 16 3.83 7.82 -24.31
C PRO A 16 2.41 7.39 -23.88
N PRO A 17 2.17 7.13 -22.58
CA PRO A 17 0.85 6.76 -22.09
C PRO A 17 -0.17 7.88 -22.37
N MET A 18 -1.25 7.56 -23.09
CA MET A 18 -2.33 8.51 -23.35
C MET A 18 -3.30 8.55 -22.17
N LEU A 19 -3.81 9.73 -21.83
CA LEU A 19 -4.78 9.92 -20.73
C LEU A 19 -6.09 9.11 -20.90
N HIS A 20 -6.42 8.73 -22.14
CA HIS A 20 -7.59 7.93 -22.49
C HIS A 20 -7.25 6.51 -22.93
N ALA A 21 -6.00 6.07 -22.79
CA ALA A 21 -5.64 4.69 -23.08
C ALA A 21 -6.28 3.78 -22.02
N TYR A 22 -7.23 2.96 -22.43
CA TYR A 22 -7.75 1.85 -21.63
C TYR A 22 -7.23 0.54 -22.22
N ARG A 23 -7.05 -0.48 -21.37
CA ARG A 23 -6.67 -1.80 -21.84
C ARG A 23 -7.95 -2.54 -22.24
N GLU A 24 -8.12 -2.78 -23.54
CA GLU A 24 -9.21 -3.63 -24.02
C GLU A 24 -8.99 -5.06 -23.51
N TYR A 25 -10.00 -5.60 -22.83
CA TYR A 25 -10.00 -6.99 -22.40
C TYR A 25 -10.65 -7.84 -23.50
N GLU A 26 -9.86 -8.71 -24.08
CA GLU A 26 -10.35 -9.83 -24.88
C GLU A 26 -10.23 -11.12 -24.08
N CYS A 27 -11.31 -11.89 -24.00
CA CYS A 27 -11.27 -13.14 -23.25
C CYS A 27 -10.41 -14.18 -23.97
N SER A 28 -9.40 -14.69 -23.27
CA SER A 28 -8.51 -15.76 -23.73
C SER A 28 -8.89 -17.16 -23.25
N GLN A 29 -10.04 -17.31 -22.58
CA GLN A 29 -10.49 -18.58 -22.01
C GLN A 29 -11.25 -19.43 -23.04
N ASN A 30 -11.27 -20.75 -22.82
CA ASN A 30 -11.88 -21.69 -23.77
C ASN A 30 -13.41 -21.65 -23.75
N THR A 31 -14.02 -21.24 -22.63
CA THR A 31 -15.47 -21.19 -22.45
C THR A 31 -15.95 -19.82 -21.99
N THR A 32 -17.20 -19.47 -22.35
CA THR A 32 -17.83 -18.23 -21.89
C THR A 32 -17.99 -18.19 -20.37
N ALA A 33 -18.26 -19.33 -19.72
CA ALA A 33 -18.37 -19.41 -18.26
C ALA A 33 -17.03 -19.10 -17.55
N GLU A 34 -15.89 -19.52 -18.12
CA GLU A 34 -14.57 -19.15 -17.60
C GLU A 34 -14.27 -17.66 -17.81
N CYS A 35 -14.73 -17.07 -18.92
CA CYS A 35 -14.65 -15.63 -19.15
C CYS A 35 -15.45 -14.85 -18.11
N ASP A 36 -16.70 -15.26 -17.86
CA ASP A 36 -17.57 -14.63 -16.86
C ASP A 36 -16.98 -14.75 -15.46
N TYR A 37 -16.43 -15.93 -15.13
CA TYR A 37 -15.74 -16.18 -13.85
C TYR A 37 -14.50 -15.29 -13.68
N TYR A 38 -13.71 -15.10 -14.74
CA TYR A 38 -12.54 -14.21 -14.69
C TYR A 38 -12.94 -12.73 -14.52
N GLN A 39 -14.08 -12.34 -15.08
CA GLN A 39 -14.63 -10.98 -14.98
C GLN A 39 -15.38 -10.71 -13.67
N GLU A 40 -15.49 -11.70 -12.77
CA GLU A 40 -16.08 -11.45 -11.45
C GLU A 40 -15.33 -10.36 -10.68
N TYR A 41 -16.09 -9.70 -9.81
CA TYR A 41 -15.69 -8.47 -9.11
C TYR A 41 -14.32 -8.53 -8.43
N TRP A 42 -13.94 -9.68 -7.86
CA TRP A 42 -12.68 -9.85 -7.13
C TRP A 42 -11.55 -10.47 -7.95
N HIS A 43 -11.86 -10.97 -9.14
CA HIS A 43 -10.95 -11.76 -9.97
C HIS A 43 -10.38 -10.93 -11.10
N PHE A 44 -11.16 -9.95 -11.58
CA PHE A 44 -10.86 -9.24 -12.80
C PHE A 44 -9.64 -8.32 -12.65
N TRP A 45 -8.52 -8.77 -13.22
CA TRP A 45 -7.23 -8.09 -13.08
C TRP A 45 -7.24 -6.67 -13.67
N TYR A 46 -7.97 -6.45 -14.76
CA TYR A 46 -8.02 -5.17 -15.46
C TYR A 46 -8.67 -4.02 -14.66
N GLU A 47 -9.45 -4.33 -13.62
CA GLU A 47 -10.04 -3.35 -12.70
C GLU A 47 -9.50 -3.48 -11.28
N SER A 48 -8.51 -4.34 -11.04
CA SER A 48 -8.05 -4.68 -9.70
C SER A 48 -7.44 -3.48 -8.95
N ASP A 49 -6.89 -2.51 -9.67
CA ASP A 49 -6.47 -1.21 -9.14
C ASP A 49 -7.63 -0.42 -8.52
N HIS A 50 -8.77 -0.35 -9.22
CA HIS A 50 -10.00 0.28 -8.71
C HIS A 50 -10.59 -0.48 -7.52
N ARG A 51 -10.44 -1.81 -7.48
CA ARG A 51 -10.99 -2.65 -6.40
C ARG A 51 -10.15 -2.63 -5.12
N PHE A 52 -8.83 -2.44 -5.23
CA PHE A 52 -7.91 -2.59 -4.09
C PHE A 52 -7.09 -1.34 -3.78
N ALA A 53 -6.49 -0.70 -4.78
CA ALA A 53 -5.68 0.49 -4.56
C ALA A 53 -6.56 1.71 -4.23
N LEU A 54 -7.66 1.91 -4.96
CA LEU A 54 -8.54 3.07 -4.76
C LEU A 54 -9.18 3.11 -3.36
N PRO A 55 -9.74 2.00 -2.80
CA PRO A 55 -10.22 1.99 -1.42
C PRO A 55 -9.12 2.24 -0.39
N THR A 56 -7.90 1.77 -0.66
CA THR A 56 -6.73 2.03 0.21
C THR A 56 -6.40 3.52 0.24
N VAL A 57 -6.34 4.15 -0.94
CA VAL A 57 -6.15 5.60 -1.06
C VAL A 57 -7.29 6.34 -0.37
N ALA A 58 -8.54 5.92 -0.57
CA ALA A 58 -9.72 6.52 0.05
C ALA A 58 -9.68 6.46 1.59
N LEU A 59 -9.22 5.34 2.17
CA LEU A 59 -9.05 5.20 3.62
C LEU A 59 -8.09 6.27 4.18
N PHE A 60 -6.93 6.42 3.55
CA PHE A 60 -5.93 7.38 3.99
C PHE A 60 -6.37 8.84 3.75
N THR A 61 -6.91 9.16 2.58
CA THR A 61 -7.38 10.51 2.26
C THR A 61 -8.56 10.91 3.15
N THR A 62 -9.53 10.03 3.37
CA THR A 62 -10.66 10.29 4.27
C THR A 62 -10.17 10.59 5.68
N THR A 63 -9.21 9.82 6.18
CA THR A 63 -8.59 10.09 7.48
C THR A 63 -7.96 11.47 7.50
N ILE A 64 -7.11 11.81 6.52
CA ILE A 64 -6.47 13.13 6.43
C ILE A 64 -7.50 14.27 6.36
N ILE A 65 -8.55 14.11 5.55
CA ILE A 65 -9.63 15.10 5.39
C ILE A 65 -10.35 15.32 6.72
N LEU A 66 -10.70 14.26 7.46
CA LEU A 66 -11.36 14.39 8.75
C LEU A 66 -10.51 15.18 9.75
N PHE A 67 -9.20 14.92 9.81
CA PHE A 67 -8.28 15.70 10.65
C PHE A 67 -8.10 17.13 10.16
N ALA A 68 -8.06 17.36 8.84
CA ALA A 68 -7.96 18.70 8.26
C ALA A 68 -9.21 19.54 8.56
N LEU A 69 -10.41 18.97 8.37
CA LEU A 69 -11.67 19.63 8.71
C LEU A 69 -11.74 19.98 10.20
N ALA A 70 -11.33 19.07 11.08
CA ALA A 70 -11.22 19.36 12.50
C ALA A 70 -10.23 20.49 12.80
N HIS A 71 -9.07 20.52 12.13
CA HIS A 71 -8.06 21.56 12.27
C HIS A 71 -8.58 22.94 11.83
N PHE A 72 -9.16 23.02 10.62
CA PHE A 72 -9.74 24.26 10.10
C PHE A 72 -10.91 24.75 10.94
N PHE A 73 -11.77 23.84 11.41
CA PHE A 73 -12.86 24.19 12.32
C PHE A 73 -12.34 24.82 13.61
N GLN A 74 -11.33 24.23 14.25
CA GLN A 74 -10.74 24.79 15.48
C GLN A 74 -10.07 26.15 15.25
N ARG A 75 -9.56 26.40 14.04
CA ARG A 75 -8.88 27.66 13.71
C ARG A 75 -9.82 28.78 13.28
N LEU A 76 -10.87 28.46 12.53
CA LEU A 76 -11.74 29.44 11.87
C LEU A 76 -13.09 29.64 12.59
N ALA A 77 -13.55 28.67 13.39
CA ALA A 77 -14.84 28.81 14.06
C ALA A 77 -14.83 29.97 15.08
N PRO A 78 -15.87 30.82 15.10
CA PRO A 78 -15.95 31.93 16.06
C PRO A 78 -16.11 31.40 17.50
N ARG A 79 -15.68 32.22 18.48
CA ARG A 79 -15.73 31.85 19.91
C ARG A 79 -17.13 31.42 20.38
N SER A 80 -18.17 32.08 19.87
CA SER A 80 -19.58 31.73 20.16
C SER A 80 -19.92 30.27 19.87
N VAL A 81 -19.34 29.69 18.80
CA VAL A 81 -19.53 28.28 18.43
C VAL A 81 -18.61 27.38 19.26
N GLN A 82 -17.37 27.81 19.50
CA GLN A 82 -16.40 27.04 20.30
C GLN A 82 -16.84 26.85 21.75
N ASP A 83 -17.52 27.85 22.32
CA ASP A 83 -17.96 27.84 23.71
C ASP A 83 -19.21 26.98 23.96
N THR A 84 -19.86 26.47 22.90
CA THR A 84 -20.99 25.56 23.04
C THR A 84 -20.60 24.26 23.76
N SER A 85 -21.52 23.73 24.57
CA SER A 85 -21.29 22.51 25.36
C SER A 85 -20.92 21.29 24.50
N ILE A 86 -21.48 21.19 23.30
CA ILE A 86 -21.23 20.11 22.35
C ILE A 86 -19.78 20.18 21.83
N VAL A 87 -19.34 21.36 21.37
CA VAL A 87 -17.97 21.53 20.86
C VAL A 87 -16.95 21.31 21.97
N ARG A 88 -17.19 21.83 23.17
CA ARG A 88 -16.32 21.60 24.33
C ARG A 88 -16.20 20.11 24.69
N ARG A 89 -17.31 19.36 24.69
CA ARG A 89 -17.31 17.90 24.94
C ARG A 89 -16.55 17.14 23.86
N LYS A 90 -16.79 17.45 22.58
CA LYS A 90 -16.07 16.81 21.46
C LYS A 90 -14.57 17.11 21.49
N THR A 91 -14.18 18.36 21.76
CA THR A 91 -12.78 18.75 21.91
C THR A 91 -12.12 18.06 23.11
N ALA A 92 -12.83 17.90 24.23
CA ALA A 92 -12.35 17.16 25.39
C ALA A 92 -12.12 15.68 25.07
N LEU A 93 -13.05 15.04 24.34
CA LEU A 93 -12.89 13.66 23.87
C LEU A 93 -11.69 13.52 22.93
N TYR A 94 -11.53 14.42 21.96
CA TYR A 94 -10.38 14.41 21.05
C TYR A 94 -9.05 14.54 21.80
N ARG A 95 -8.98 15.43 22.79
CA ARG A 95 -7.81 15.58 23.67
C ARG A 95 -7.56 14.29 24.46
N PHE A 96 -8.60 13.69 25.04
CA PHE A 96 -8.49 12.42 25.75
C PHE A 96 -7.90 11.34 24.85
N LEU A 97 -8.44 11.13 23.66
CA LEU A 97 -7.94 10.14 22.70
C LEU A 97 -6.50 10.44 22.25
N SER A 98 -6.15 11.70 22.08
CA SER A 98 -4.83 12.13 21.62
C SER A 98 -3.73 12.01 22.68
N TYR A 99 -4.07 12.07 23.97
CA TYR A 99 -3.11 12.08 25.07
C TYR A 99 -3.12 10.80 25.92
N ARG A 100 -4.23 10.05 25.96
CA ARG A 100 -4.35 8.87 26.81
C ARG A 100 -3.45 7.74 26.30
N SER A 101 -2.31 7.54 26.97
CA SER A 101 -1.44 6.37 26.80
C SER A 101 -1.59 5.42 27.99
N PHE A 102 -1.32 4.13 27.77
CA PHE A 102 -1.28 3.12 28.81
C PHE A 102 0.17 2.68 29.07
N ARG A 103 0.57 2.60 30.34
CA ARG A 103 1.86 2.03 30.72
C ARG A 103 1.71 0.53 30.90
N LEU A 104 2.57 -0.25 30.25
CA LEU A 104 2.68 -1.69 30.41
C LEU A 104 3.86 -1.98 31.33
N PRO A 105 3.65 -2.25 32.63
CA PRO A 105 4.74 -2.41 33.60
C PRO A 105 5.64 -3.60 33.28
N ALA A 106 5.05 -4.69 32.78
CA ALA A 106 5.77 -5.93 32.45
C ALA A 106 6.86 -5.74 31.38
N LEU A 107 6.68 -4.76 30.49
CA LEU A 107 7.60 -4.46 29.38
C LEU A 107 8.37 -3.15 29.60
N ASN A 108 8.15 -2.48 30.73
CA ASN A 108 8.59 -1.10 31.01
C ASN A 108 8.38 -0.15 29.82
N TRP A 109 7.23 -0.27 29.14
CA TRP A 109 6.93 0.43 27.88
C TRP A 109 5.58 1.16 27.96
N ASN A 110 5.55 2.41 27.52
CA ASN A 110 4.32 3.16 27.29
C ASN A 110 3.75 2.93 25.88
N SER A 111 2.44 2.66 25.79
CA SER A 111 1.73 2.53 24.53
C SER A 111 1.67 3.86 23.77
N ALA A 112 1.43 3.79 22.46
CA ALA A 112 0.96 4.95 21.71
C ALA A 112 -0.38 5.47 22.28
N PRO A 113 -0.74 6.74 22.02
CA PRO A 113 -2.03 7.27 22.44
C PRO A 113 -3.20 6.46 21.90
N LEU A 114 -4.28 6.35 22.68
CA LEU A 114 -5.44 5.53 22.35
C LEU A 114 -6.03 5.85 20.97
N GLY A 115 -6.13 7.12 20.59
CA GLY A 115 -6.61 7.51 19.26
C GLY A 115 -5.73 6.98 18.12
N VAL A 116 -4.41 6.95 18.31
CA VAL A 116 -3.47 6.38 17.34
C VAL A 116 -3.66 4.87 17.24
N LEU A 117 -3.81 4.18 18.37
CA LEU A 117 -4.07 2.74 18.41
C LEU A 117 -5.40 2.37 17.73
N LEU A 118 -6.47 3.15 17.97
CA LEU A 118 -7.76 2.95 17.32
C LEU A 118 -7.68 3.12 15.80
N LEU A 119 -6.97 4.14 15.31
CA LEU A 119 -6.73 4.30 13.88
C LEU A 119 -5.90 3.16 13.30
N GLY A 120 -4.88 2.71 14.03
CA GLY A 120 -4.09 1.52 13.67
C GLY A 120 -4.95 0.26 13.59
N LEU A 121 -5.92 0.10 14.51
CA LEU A 121 -6.87 -1.01 14.51
C LEU A 121 -7.77 -0.96 13.27
N VAL A 122 -8.38 0.21 12.97
CA VAL A 122 -9.21 0.38 11.77
C VAL A 122 -8.44 0.04 10.50
N GLY A 123 -7.21 0.55 10.37
CA GLY A 123 -6.34 0.24 9.24
C GLY A 123 -6.01 -1.25 9.16
N THR A 124 -5.60 -1.87 10.27
CA THR A 124 -5.25 -3.30 10.31
C THR A 124 -6.45 -4.17 9.93
N THR A 125 -7.64 -3.88 10.47
CA THR A 125 -8.87 -4.59 10.10
C THR A 125 -9.16 -4.43 8.62
N PHE A 126 -9.08 -3.21 8.07
CA PHE A 126 -9.27 -2.97 6.64
C PHE A 126 -8.31 -3.82 5.79
N PHE A 127 -7.01 -3.79 6.06
CA PHE A 127 -6.03 -4.54 5.27
C PHE A 127 -6.21 -6.05 5.40
N LEU A 128 -6.51 -6.56 6.60
CA LEU A 128 -6.80 -7.99 6.80
C LEU A 128 -8.06 -8.41 6.04
N CYS A 129 -9.14 -7.63 6.13
CA CYS A 129 -10.38 -7.90 5.42
C CYS A 129 -10.16 -7.88 3.90
N MET A 130 -9.55 -6.82 3.35
CA MET A 130 -9.30 -6.71 1.91
C MET A 130 -8.29 -7.75 1.39
N THR A 131 -7.41 -8.25 2.25
CA THR A 131 -6.43 -9.28 1.86
C THR A 131 -6.97 -10.70 1.98
N LEU A 132 -7.90 -10.99 2.91
CA LEU A 132 -8.30 -12.38 3.21
C LEU A 132 -9.75 -12.70 2.85
N ILE A 133 -10.66 -11.72 2.82
CA ILE A 133 -12.06 -11.99 2.48
C ILE A 133 -12.24 -12.29 0.98
N PRO A 134 -11.63 -11.53 0.04
CA PRO A 134 -11.78 -11.82 -1.38
C PRO A 134 -11.25 -13.22 -1.74
N GLN A 135 -12.06 -13.98 -2.45
CA GLN A 135 -11.73 -15.28 -3.00
C GLN A 135 -11.70 -15.20 -4.53
N PRO A 136 -11.05 -16.17 -5.22
CA PRO A 136 -10.19 -17.20 -4.66
C PRO A 136 -8.81 -16.63 -4.31
N TYR A 137 -7.93 -17.45 -3.72
CA TYR A 137 -6.53 -17.07 -3.48
C TYR A 137 -5.63 -17.44 -4.66
N TYR A 138 -5.84 -18.62 -5.23
CA TYR A 138 -5.17 -19.11 -6.42
C TYR A 138 -6.22 -19.46 -7.46
N TRP A 139 -5.85 -19.42 -8.73
CA TRP A 139 -6.71 -19.89 -9.80
C TRP A 139 -6.95 -21.41 -9.67
N PRO A 140 -8.14 -21.90 -10.06
CA PRO A 140 -8.41 -23.33 -10.06
C PRO A 140 -7.45 -24.07 -11.00
N GLU A 141 -6.96 -25.23 -10.57
CA GLU A 141 -6.19 -26.14 -11.42
C GLU A 141 -7.10 -26.63 -12.56
N SER A 142 -6.87 -26.15 -13.77
CA SER A 142 -7.55 -26.61 -14.99
C SER A 142 -6.63 -27.58 -15.72
N ALA A 143 -7.22 -28.65 -16.29
CA ALA A 143 -6.49 -29.64 -17.09
C ALA A 143 -5.92 -29.05 -18.39
N THR A 144 -6.49 -27.92 -18.84
CA THR A 144 -5.95 -27.06 -19.89
C THR A 144 -5.14 -25.95 -19.23
N LEU A 145 -3.97 -25.62 -19.78
CA LEU A 145 -3.11 -24.52 -19.35
C LEU A 145 -3.77 -23.16 -19.69
N ASN A 146 -4.99 -22.95 -19.23
CA ASN A 146 -5.74 -21.73 -19.44
C ASN A 146 -5.01 -20.62 -18.68
N TYR A 147 -4.48 -19.66 -19.45
CA TYR A 147 -3.68 -18.57 -18.92
C TYR A 147 -4.62 -17.56 -18.25
N TRP A 148 -4.86 -17.72 -16.95
CA TRP A 148 -5.67 -16.81 -16.13
C TRP A 148 -4.97 -15.46 -15.84
N GLY A 149 -4.19 -14.95 -16.80
CA GLY A 149 -3.45 -13.70 -16.68
C GLY A 149 -2.14 -13.78 -15.87
N GLY A 150 -1.60 -14.98 -15.65
CA GLY A 150 -0.27 -15.22 -15.07
C GLY A 150 -0.08 -14.82 -13.59
N SER A 151 -1.05 -14.13 -12.98
CA SER A 151 -0.97 -13.60 -11.62
C SER A 151 -2.01 -14.22 -10.70
N PRO A 152 -1.61 -14.89 -9.60
CA PRO A 152 -2.55 -15.39 -8.60
C PRO A 152 -3.44 -14.26 -8.04
N PRO A 153 -4.76 -14.46 -7.82
CA PRO A 153 -5.64 -13.39 -7.35
C PRO A 153 -5.22 -12.76 -6.02
N ILE A 154 -4.69 -13.56 -5.09
CA ILE A 154 -4.12 -13.03 -3.83
C ILE A 154 -2.88 -12.16 -4.05
N ALA A 155 -2.06 -12.48 -5.05
CA ALA A 155 -0.87 -11.71 -5.39
C ALA A 155 -1.27 -10.37 -6.01
N THR A 156 -2.20 -10.39 -6.96
CA THR A 156 -2.73 -9.18 -7.62
C THR A 156 -3.28 -8.20 -6.60
N ARG A 157 -4.19 -8.64 -5.72
CA ARG A 157 -4.82 -7.73 -4.74
C ARG A 157 -3.82 -7.16 -3.75
N SER A 158 -2.91 -7.98 -3.21
CA SER A 158 -1.94 -7.53 -2.22
C SER A 158 -0.90 -6.57 -2.84
N GLY A 159 -0.55 -6.77 -4.11
CA GLY A 159 0.24 -5.80 -4.89
C GLY A 159 -0.44 -4.44 -4.95
N TRP A 160 -1.71 -4.38 -5.34
CA TRP A 160 -2.46 -3.10 -5.40
C TRP A 160 -2.71 -2.47 -4.02
N LEU A 161 -2.98 -3.27 -2.98
CA LEU A 161 -3.04 -2.76 -1.59
C LEU A 161 -1.69 -2.15 -1.17
N SER A 162 -0.57 -2.79 -1.55
CA SER A 162 0.78 -2.30 -1.30
C SER A 162 1.01 -0.96 -2.02
N LEU A 163 0.76 -0.91 -3.33
CA LEU A 163 0.89 0.32 -4.12
C LEU A 163 0.00 1.45 -3.61
N GLY A 164 -1.21 1.16 -3.12
CA GLY A 164 -2.10 2.15 -2.50
C GLY A 164 -1.53 2.81 -1.24
N CYS A 165 -0.65 2.13 -0.49
CA CYS A 165 0.05 2.70 0.67
C CYS A 165 1.16 3.68 0.29
N MET A 166 1.79 3.45 -0.86
CA MET A 166 3.05 4.08 -1.24
C MET A 166 3.04 5.61 -1.21
N PRO A 167 2.04 6.32 -1.79
CA PRO A 167 2.00 7.78 -1.73
C PRO A 167 2.01 8.31 -0.29
N PHE A 168 1.34 7.61 0.63
CA PHE A 168 1.22 8.02 2.03
C PHE A 168 2.47 7.72 2.85
N VAL A 169 3.22 6.66 2.51
CA VAL A 169 4.55 6.43 3.08
C VAL A 169 5.45 7.62 2.80
N PHE A 170 5.48 8.12 1.56
CA PHE A 170 6.30 9.28 1.18
C PHE A 170 5.80 10.58 1.82
N LEU A 171 4.48 10.84 1.78
CA LEU A 171 3.90 12.05 2.35
C LEU A 171 4.11 12.16 3.87
N THR A 172 4.23 11.04 4.58
CA THR A 172 4.43 11.03 6.04
C THR A 172 5.92 11.01 6.46
N ALA A 173 6.85 10.87 5.51
CA ALA A 173 8.28 10.76 5.80
C ALA A 173 8.93 12.12 6.16
N GLY A 174 8.62 13.17 5.41
CA GLY A 174 9.31 14.46 5.47
C GLY A 174 8.97 15.31 6.71
N LYS A 175 9.97 16.02 7.26
CA LYS A 175 9.78 16.97 8.38
C LYS A 175 8.86 18.13 8.03
N SER A 176 9.02 18.66 6.82
CA SER A 176 8.04 19.54 6.18
C SER A 176 7.20 18.67 5.25
N ASN A 177 5.92 18.53 5.56
CA ASN A 177 4.99 17.77 4.74
C ASN A 177 3.62 18.45 4.69
N PHE A 178 2.90 18.23 3.58
CA PHE A 178 1.59 18.82 3.33
C PHE A 178 0.54 18.37 4.36
N ILE A 179 0.67 17.16 4.90
CA ILE A 179 -0.29 16.63 5.89
C ILE A 179 -0.23 17.47 7.18
N THR A 180 0.96 17.81 7.67
CA THR A 180 1.14 18.71 8.82
C THR A 180 0.55 20.08 8.53
N ALA A 181 0.73 20.63 7.33
CA ALA A 181 0.16 21.92 6.95
C ALA A 181 -1.38 21.93 6.96
N LEU A 182 -2.02 20.84 6.51
CA LEU A 182 -3.48 20.73 6.45
C LEU A 182 -4.12 20.35 7.79
N THR A 183 -3.49 19.46 8.54
CA THR A 183 -4.08 18.85 9.75
C THR A 183 -3.59 19.46 11.06
N GLY A 184 -2.50 20.24 11.03
CA GLY A 184 -1.81 20.72 12.23
C GLY A 184 -1.17 19.61 13.07
N VAL A 185 -1.13 18.36 12.58
CA VAL A 185 -0.51 17.23 13.27
C VAL A 185 1.01 17.30 13.09
N SER A 186 1.75 17.25 14.21
CA SER A 186 3.21 17.33 14.19
C SER A 186 3.87 16.15 13.46
N HIS A 187 5.04 16.41 12.87
CA HIS A 187 5.85 15.39 12.19
C HIS A 187 6.13 14.18 13.10
N GLU A 188 6.43 14.39 14.37
CA GLU A 188 6.70 13.31 15.34
C GLU A 188 5.54 12.31 15.45
N LYS A 189 4.30 12.80 15.38
CA LYS A 189 3.10 11.95 15.37
C LYS A 189 2.94 11.24 14.03
N LEU A 190 3.20 11.95 12.92
CA LEU A 190 3.17 11.36 11.57
C LEU A 190 4.22 10.27 11.37
N GLN A 191 5.36 10.36 12.05
CA GLN A 191 6.40 9.32 12.01
C GLN A 191 5.93 7.98 12.58
N VAL A 192 4.94 7.97 13.47
CA VAL A 192 4.31 6.71 13.91
C VAL A 192 3.57 6.05 12.74
N TYR A 193 2.78 6.83 12.01
CA TYR A 193 2.05 6.36 10.84
C TYR A 193 2.97 5.99 9.68
N HIS A 194 4.03 6.76 9.41
CA HIS A 194 5.04 6.41 8.41
C HIS A 194 5.55 4.98 8.63
N ARG A 195 5.95 4.63 9.87
CA ARG A 195 6.41 3.28 10.20
C ARG A 195 5.32 2.23 10.03
N TRP A 196 4.12 2.48 10.55
CA TRP A 196 3.03 1.50 10.50
C TRP A 196 2.54 1.24 9.07
N ILE A 197 2.42 2.29 8.26
CA ILE A 197 2.07 2.16 6.84
C ILE A 197 3.21 1.41 6.12
N SER A 198 4.48 1.70 6.41
CA SER A 198 5.61 0.95 5.85
C SER A 198 5.58 -0.55 6.22
N TYR A 199 5.14 -0.90 7.44
CA TYR A 199 5.00 -2.31 7.83
C TYR A 199 3.88 -3.00 7.05
N VAL A 200 2.73 -2.34 6.90
CA VAL A 200 1.64 -2.87 6.06
C VAL A 200 2.10 -3.00 4.61
N PHE A 201 2.77 -1.98 4.09
CA PHE A 201 3.33 -1.93 2.74
C PHE A 201 4.29 -3.10 2.47
N PHE A 202 5.15 -3.41 3.44
CA PHE A 202 6.07 -4.55 3.37
C PHE A 202 5.34 -5.90 3.48
N VAL A 203 4.41 -6.05 4.43
CA VAL A 203 3.64 -7.30 4.60
C VAL A 203 2.82 -7.61 3.34
N THR A 204 2.15 -6.63 2.76
CA THR A 204 1.39 -6.82 1.51
C THR A 204 2.30 -7.11 0.32
N ALA A 205 3.52 -6.54 0.26
CA ALA A 205 4.52 -6.89 -0.75
C ALA A 205 5.03 -8.35 -0.62
N LEU A 206 5.15 -8.87 0.60
CA LEU A 206 5.46 -10.29 0.82
C LEU A 206 4.30 -11.18 0.36
N VAL A 207 3.05 -10.83 0.72
CA VAL A 207 1.84 -11.55 0.27
C VAL A 207 1.64 -11.42 -1.24
N HIS A 208 2.20 -10.41 -1.88
CA HIS A 208 2.26 -10.30 -3.34
C HIS A 208 3.26 -11.29 -3.92
N THR A 209 4.49 -11.29 -3.40
CA THR A 209 5.63 -12.03 -3.99
C THR A 209 5.55 -13.54 -3.76
N PHE A 210 5.28 -14.00 -2.54
CA PHE A 210 5.37 -15.42 -2.23
C PHE A 210 4.36 -16.30 -2.97
N PRO A 211 3.10 -15.87 -3.19
CA PRO A 211 2.17 -16.64 -4.02
C PRO A 211 2.63 -16.82 -5.47
N PHE A 212 3.33 -15.85 -6.07
CA PHE A 212 3.97 -16.07 -7.37
C PHE A 212 5.03 -17.17 -7.29
N ILE A 213 5.89 -17.14 -6.29
CA ILE A 213 6.92 -18.18 -6.09
C ILE A 213 6.27 -19.55 -5.93
N VAL A 214 5.28 -19.67 -5.04
CA VAL A 214 4.57 -20.93 -4.77
C VAL A 214 3.87 -21.44 -6.03
N TYR A 215 3.15 -20.57 -6.75
CA TYR A 215 2.45 -20.93 -7.97
C TYR A 215 3.42 -21.44 -9.04
N ASN A 216 4.51 -20.74 -9.30
CA ASN A 216 5.46 -21.11 -10.35
C ASN A 216 6.33 -22.32 -10.00
N ILE A 217 6.60 -22.58 -8.71
CA ILE A 217 7.22 -23.83 -8.30
C ILE A 217 6.26 -25.00 -8.54
N LYS A 218 4.98 -24.85 -8.17
CA LYS A 218 3.96 -25.89 -8.37
C LYS A 218 3.73 -26.22 -9.85
N THR A 219 3.74 -25.21 -10.72
CA THR A 219 3.53 -25.39 -12.17
C THR A 219 4.83 -25.72 -12.93
N GLY A 220 5.98 -25.80 -12.25
CA GLY A 220 7.28 -26.06 -12.87
C GLY A 220 7.81 -24.90 -13.74
N GLN A 221 7.22 -23.71 -13.63
CA GLN A 221 7.56 -22.54 -14.45
C GLN A 221 8.58 -21.60 -13.81
N MET A 222 8.99 -21.82 -12.55
CA MET A 222 9.84 -20.89 -11.80
C MET A 222 11.15 -20.53 -12.51
N VAL A 223 11.85 -21.53 -13.06
CA VAL A 223 13.12 -21.30 -13.79
C VAL A 223 12.87 -20.52 -15.07
N MET A 224 11.80 -20.85 -15.80
CA MET A 224 11.45 -20.14 -17.02
C MET A 224 11.11 -18.67 -16.72
N GLN A 225 10.22 -18.41 -15.76
CA GLN A 225 9.87 -17.04 -15.33
C GLN A 225 11.09 -16.26 -14.87
N TRP A 226 11.98 -16.87 -14.07
CA TRP A 226 13.22 -16.20 -13.66
C TRP A 226 14.12 -15.85 -14.84
N MET A 227 14.22 -16.70 -15.87
CA MET A 227 15.12 -16.45 -17.00
C MET A 227 14.54 -15.50 -18.05
N THR A 228 13.21 -15.43 -18.19
CA THR A 228 12.56 -14.70 -19.28
C THR A 228 11.78 -13.47 -18.85
N ASN A 229 11.38 -13.38 -17.58
CA ASN A 229 10.54 -12.30 -17.08
C ASN A 229 11.38 -11.32 -16.23
N PHE A 230 11.56 -10.11 -16.76
CA PHE A 230 12.34 -9.05 -16.11
C PHE A 230 11.74 -8.62 -14.77
N ASP A 231 10.42 -8.65 -14.65
CA ASP A 231 9.66 -8.23 -13.46
C ASP A 231 10.02 -9.08 -12.23
N TYR A 232 10.49 -10.32 -12.41
CA TYR A 232 10.94 -11.17 -11.31
C TYR A 232 12.24 -10.65 -10.69
N TRP A 233 13.18 -10.19 -11.52
CA TRP A 233 14.45 -9.65 -11.04
C TRP A 233 14.24 -8.29 -10.38
N THR A 234 13.50 -7.40 -11.04
CA THR A 234 13.22 -6.06 -10.49
C THR A 234 12.41 -6.16 -9.21
N GLY A 235 11.39 -7.02 -9.18
CA GLY A 235 10.59 -7.32 -7.99
C GLY A 235 11.41 -7.85 -6.81
N VAL A 236 12.36 -8.76 -7.04
CA VAL A 236 13.24 -9.26 -5.97
C VAL A 236 14.17 -8.17 -5.45
N VAL A 237 14.77 -7.36 -6.32
CA VAL A 237 15.63 -6.23 -5.90
C VAL A 237 14.82 -5.21 -5.10
N ALA A 238 13.62 -4.87 -5.56
CA ALA A 238 12.71 -3.98 -4.85
C ALA A 238 12.32 -4.56 -3.47
N LEU A 239 12.00 -5.85 -3.38
CA LEU A 239 11.65 -6.49 -2.11
C LEU A 239 12.81 -6.51 -1.11
N ILE A 240 14.04 -6.76 -1.57
CA ILE A 240 15.26 -6.69 -0.75
C ILE A 240 15.47 -5.27 -0.23
N ALA A 241 15.35 -4.26 -1.09
CA ALA A 241 15.46 -2.87 -0.71
C ALA A 241 14.38 -2.48 0.31
N GLN A 242 13.13 -2.92 0.12
CA GLN A 242 12.02 -2.69 1.03
C GLN A 242 12.20 -3.40 2.38
N ALA A 243 12.75 -4.62 2.37
CA ALA A 243 13.11 -5.33 3.59
C ALA A 243 14.20 -4.57 4.36
N TYR A 244 15.23 -4.09 3.67
CA TYR A 244 16.26 -3.24 4.27
C TYR A 244 15.66 -1.97 4.88
N LEU A 245 14.82 -1.24 4.13
CA LEU A 245 14.13 -0.03 4.60
C LEU A 245 13.31 -0.30 5.86
N THR A 246 12.67 -1.46 5.96
CA THR A 246 11.88 -1.87 7.12
C THR A 246 12.76 -2.21 8.32
N PHE A 247 13.68 -3.18 8.17
CA PHE A 247 14.43 -3.73 9.29
C PHE A 247 15.52 -2.78 9.77
N ALA A 248 16.28 -2.13 8.88
CA ALA A 248 17.32 -1.18 9.28
C ALA A 248 16.75 0.06 9.99
N SER A 249 15.46 0.36 9.79
CA SER A 249 14.75 1.47 10.47
C SER A 249 14.30 1.14 11.90
N MET A 250 14.48 -0.09 12.37
CA MET A 250 14.19 -0.45 13.75
C MET A 250 15.10 0.31 14.72
N GLY A 251 14.55 0.73 15.86
CA GLY A 251 15.23 1.57 16.85
C GLY A 251 16.64 1.10 17.23
N PRO A 252 16.84 -0.18 17.61
CA PRO A 252 18.16 -0.69 17.97
C PRO A 252 19.19 -0.58 16.85
N LEU A 253 18.82 -0.90 15.61
CA LEU A 253 19.74 -0.89 14.46
C LEU A 253 20.08 0.53 14.02
N ARG A 254 19.07 1.40 13.91
CA ARG A 254 19.26 2.80 13.55
C ARG A 254 20.14 3.55 14.53
N ASN A 255 20.06 3.22 15.82
CA ASN A 255 20.80 3.93 16.86
C ASN A 255 22.28 3.54 16.92
N ILE A 256 22.73 2.49 16.21
CA ILE A 256 24.15 2.13 16.11
C ILE A 256 24.94 3.21 15.36
N SER A 257 24.42 3.68 14.22
CA SER A 257 25.00 4.78 13.45
C SER A 257 23.90 5.52 12.69
N TYR A 258 23.43 6.62 13.28
CA TYR A 258 22.28 7.36 12.75
C TYR A 258 22.58 8.06 11.40
N GLU A 259 23.80 8.57 11.23
CA GLU A 259 24.21 9.21 9.97
C GLU A 259 24.31 8.20 8.83
N TRP A 260 24.90 7.02 9.11
CA TRP A 260 24.92 5.93 8.14
C TRP A 260 23.52 5.45 7.80
N PHE A 261 22.67 5.23 8.82
CA PHE A 261 21.27 4.86 8.63
C PHE A 261 20.55 5.84 7.70
N LYS A 262 20.65 7.15 7.92
CA LYS A 262 19.99 8.14 7.06
C LYS A 262 20.46 8.01 5.62
N PHE A 263 21.77 7.97 5.41
CA PHE A 263 22.35 7.86 4.08
C PHE A 263 21.88 6.58 3.37
N SER A 264 22.07 5.42 4.02
CA SER A 264 21.70 4.12 3.44
C SER A 264 20.19 3.97 3.25
N HIS A 265 19.37 4.60 4.10
CA HIS A 265 17.92 4.63 3.94
C HIS A 265 17.49 5.38 2.69
N PHE A 266 18.07 6.55 2.39
CA PHE A 266 17.78 7.26 1.15
C PHE A 266 18.27 6.51 -0.10
N VAL A 267 19.45 5.88 -0.01
CA VAL A 267 19.97 5.04 -1.10
C VAL A 267 19.05 3.84 -1.35
N ALA A 268 18.63 3.13 -0.31
CA ALA A 268 17.70 2.01 -0.44
C ALA A 268 16.32 2.44 -0.95
N ALA A 269 15.83 3.62 -0.57
CA ALA A 269 14.60 4.19 -1.10
C ALA A 269 14.72 4.51 -2.59
N LEU A 270 15.87 5.03 -3.05
CA LEU A 270 16.12 5.25 -4.47
C LEU A 270 16.16 3.93 -5.25
N VAL A 271 16.89 2.93 -4.75
CA VAL A 271 16.93 1.59 -5.35
C VAL A 271 15.52 1.00 -5.43
N PHE A 272 14.75 1.08 -4.35
CA PHE A 272 13.36 0.66 -4.33
C PHE A 272 12.54 1.33 -5.45
N MET A 273 12.65 2.65 -5.60
CA MET A 273 11.88 3.39 -6.62
C MET A 273 12.30 3.07 -8.06
N VAL A 274 13.57 2.74 -8.30
CA VAL A 274 14.08 2.41 -9.64
C VAL A 274 13.67 1.00 -10.06
N PHE A 275 13.66 0.05 -9.13
CA PHE A 275 13.39 -1.37 -9.40
C PHE A 275 11.95 -1.80 -9.11
N LEU A 276 11.15 -0.94 -8.50
CA LEU A 276 9.72 -1.17 -8.40
C LEU A 276 9.11 -0.82 -9.77
N PHE A 277 9.19 -1.72 -10.75
CA PHE A 277 8.27 -1.93 -11.89
C PHE A 277 8.81 -3.09 -12.74
#